data_AF-S4NY85-F1
#
_entry.id   AF-S4NY85-F1
#
_cell.length_a   1.000
_cell.length_b   1.000
_cell.length_c   1.000
_cell.angle_alpha   90.00
_cell.angle_beta   90.00
_cell.angle_gamma   90.00
#
_symmetry.space_group_name_H-M   'P 1'
#
loop_
_entity.id
_entity.type
_entity.pdbx_description
1 polymer ?
#
loop_
_entity_poly.entity_id
_entity_poly.type
_entity_poly.pdbx_seq_one_letter_code
_entity_poly.pdbx_strand_id
1 'polypeptide(L)'
;LCNGAAPLTFLDYFACGSLDVNVAKNVVAGVAEGCKQSSAALIGGETAEMPGMYEAGVYDIAGFALGVVERTHILPKINDITVGD
;
A
#
# COMPACT_ATOMS: atom_id res chain seq x y z
N LEU A 1 -5.17 5.45 -9.99
CA LEU A 1 -6.61 5.13 -9.86
C LEU A 1 -7.44 6.41 -9.88
N CYS A 2 -7.70 7.09 -8.75
CA CYS A 2 -8.50 8.33 -8.76
C CYS A 2 -7.85 9.50 -9.52
N ASN A 3 -6.52 9.52 -9.59
CA ASN A 3 -5.74 10.50 -10.36
C ASN A 3 -5.43 10.04 -11.80
N GLY A 4 -5.98 8.91 -12.26
CA GLY A 4 -5.71 8.33 -13.59
C GLY A 4 -4.42 7.50 -13.69
N ALA A 5 -3.61 7.43 -12.62
CA ALA A 5 -2.36 6.67 -12.64
C ALA A 5 -2.52 5.15 -12.60
N ALA A 6 -1.68 4.45 -13.35
CA ALA A 6 -1.46 3.01 -13.28
C ALA A 6 -0.45 2.71 -12.15
N PRO A 7 -0.76 1.80 -11.20
CA PRO A 7 0.19 1.35 -10.19
C PRO A 7 1.41 0.69 -10.83
N LEU A 8 2.59 0.89 -10.23
CA LEU A 8 3.84 0.27 -10.68
C LEU A 8 4.46 -0.57 -9.56
N THR A 9 4.62 0.03 -8.37
CA THR A 9 5.30 -0.63 -7.26
C THR A 9 4.61 -0.36 -5.94
N PHE A 10 4.79 -1.28 -5.00
CA PHE A 10 4.37 -1.15 -3.62
C PHE A 10 5.52 -1.49 -2.68
N LEU A 11 5.60 -0.78 -1.55
CA LEU A 11 6.50 -1.04 -0.43
C LEU A 11 5.65 -1.19 0.83
N ASP A 12 5.93 -2.18 1.67
CA ASP A 12 5.24 -2.38 2.94
C ASP A 12 6.07 -1.99 4.17
N TYR A 13 5.39 -1.67 5.26
CA TYR A 13 5.98 -1.45 6.57
C TYR A 13 5.12 -2.14 7.62
N PHE A 14 5.69 -3.12 8.31
CA PHE A 14 5.05 -3.86 9.39
C PHE A 14 5.72 -3.53 10.73
N ALA A 15 4.99 -2.95 11.67
CA ALA A 15 5.47 -2.65 13.01
C ALA A 15 4.68 -3.42 14.06
N CYS A 16 5.34 -3.92 15.10
CA CYS A 16 4.65 -4.65 16.17
C CYS A 16 5.38 -4.52 17.52
N GLY A 17 4.70 -4.86 18.61
CA GLY A 17 5.30 -4.87 19.94
C GLY A 17 6.24 -6.06 20.15
N SER A 18 5.82 -7.23 19.65
CA SER A 18 6.63 -8.46 19.59
C SER A 18 6.24 -9.22 18.33
N LEU A 19 7.24 -9.69 17.59
CA LEU A 19 7.06 -10.32 16.30
C LEU A 19 6.52 -11.74 16.44
N ASP A 20 5.24 -11.91 16.12
CA ASP A 20 4.70 -13.22 15.76
C ASP A 20 4.92 -13.47 14.27
N VAL A 21 5.85 -14.37 13.95
CA VAL A 21 6.21 -14.72 12.58
C VAL A 21 5.03 -15.27 11.77
N ASN A 22 4.08 -15.98 12.39
CA ASN A 22 2.93 -16.51 11.68
C ASN A 22 1.97 -15.38 11.30
N VAL A 23 1.75 -14.43 12.20
CA VAL A 23 0.94 -13.24 11.93
C VAL A 23 1.60 -12.39 10.84
N ALA A 24 2.88 -12.06 10.99
CA ALA A 24 3.62 -11.27 10.01
C ALA A 24 3.61 -11.91 8.62
N LYS A 25 3.82 -13.23 8.54
CA LYS A 25 3.76 -13.99 7.28
C LYS A 25 2.38 -13.89 6.62
N ASN A 26 1.29 -14.03 7.38
CA ASN A 26 -0.07 -13.94 6.86
C ASN A 26 -0.37 -12.53 6.35
N VAL A 27 0.08 -11.51 7.08
CA VAL A 27 -0.05 -10.10 6.69
C VAL A 27 0.69 -9.83 5.38
N VAL A 28 1.98 -10.16 5.30
CA VAL A 28 2.80 -9.93 4.10
C VAL A 28 2.27 -10.73 2.90
N ALA A 29 1.75 -11.94 3.11
CA ALA A 29 1.08 -12.71 2.06
C ALA A 29 -0.16 -11.99 1.51
N GLY A 30 -0.95 -11.35 2.40
CA GLY A 30 -2.08 -10.52 2.00
C GLY A 30 -1.65 -9.28 1.20
N VAL A 31 -0.57 -8.61 1.62
CA VAL A 31 0.01 -7.48 0.87
C VAL A 31 0.46 -7.92 -0.53
N ALA A 32 1.18 -9.05 -0.62
CA ALA A 32 1.64 -9.59 -1.88
C ALA A 32 0.48 -9.95 -2.82
N GLU A 33 -0.61 -10.48 -2.28
CA GLU A 33 -1.83 -10.75 -3.05
C GLU A 33 -2.51 -9.46 -3.55
N GLY A 34 -2.59 -8.42 -2.70
CA GLY A 34 -3.06 -7.10 -3.13
C GLY A 34 -2.20 -6.47 -4.24
N CYS A 35 -0.87 -6.68 -4.20
CA CYS A 35 0.03 -6.25 -5.27
C CYS A 35 -0.27 -6.95 -6.59
N LYS A 36 -0.52 -8.28 -6.58
CA LYS A 36 -0.93 -9.02 -7.78
C LYS A 36 -2.25 -8.50 -8.35
N GLN A 37 -3.25 -8.29 -7.51
CA GLN A 37 -4.57 -7.79 -7.94
C GLN A 37 -4.48 -6.39 -8.53
N SER A 38 -3.59 -5.54 -8.01
CA SER A 38 -3.35 -4.18 -8.52
C SER A 38 -2.36 -4.11 -9.69
N SER A 39 -1.82 -5.25 -10.14
CA SER A 39 -0.75 -5.32 -11.15
C SER A 39 0.49 -4.48 -10.77
N ALA A 40 0.76 -4.34 -9.47
CA ALA A 40 1.93 -3.66 -8.94
C ALA A 40 2.98 -4.67 -8.49
N ALA A 41 4.26 -4.34 -8.65
CA ALA A 41 5.35 -5.12 -8.10
C ALA A 41 5.53 -4.80 -6.60
N LEU A 42 5.50 -5.81 -5.74
CA LEU A 42 5.97 -5.67 -4.36
C LEU A 42 7.50 -5.67 -4.40
N ILE A 43 8.12 -4.49 -4.22
CA ILE A 43 9.58 -4.32 -4.43
C ILE A 43 10.39 -4.42 -3.14
N GLY A 44 9.73 -4.47 -1.99
CA GLY A 44 10.36 -4.62 -0.69
C GLY A 44 9.44 -4.17 0.43
N GLY A 45 9.97 -4.23 1.63
CA GLY A 45 9.30 -3.74 2.83
C GLY A 45 10.26 -3.68 4.00
N GLU A 46 9.76 -3.25 5.14
CA GLU A 46 10.51 -3.17 6.39
C GLU A 46 9.69 -3.76 7.54
N THR A 47 10.38 -4.41 8.49
CA THR A 47 9.76 -5.02 9.67
C THR A 47 10.40 -4.44 10.93
N ALA A 48 9.58 -3.87 11.80
CA ALA A 48 10.04 -3.23 13.04
C ALA A 48 9.40 -3.89 14.29
N GLU A 49 10.25 -4.24 15.25
CA GLU A 49 9.82 -4.67 16.58
C GLU A 49 10.09 -3.54 17.58
N MET A 50 9.03 -3.01 18.20
CA MET A 50 9.06 -1.84 19.08
C MET A 50 8.23 -2.10 20.35
N PRO A 51 8.74 -2.90 21.31
CA PRO A 51 7.99 -3.33 22.51
C PRO A 51 7.62 -2.18 23.45
N GLY A 52 8.34 -1.05 23.36
CA GLY A 52 8.04 0.17 24.13
C GLY A 52 6.98 1.07 23.51
N MET A 53 6.55 0.79 22.28
CA MET A 53 5.57 1.60 21.55
C MET A 53 4.26 0.86 21.28
N TYR A 54 4.34 -0.45 20.99
CA TYR A 54 3.17 -1.30 20.73
C TYR A 54 3.04 -2.37 21.80
N GLU A 55 1.80 -2.63 22.23
CA GLU A 55 1.50 -3.73 23.16
C GLU A 55 1.70 -5.10 22.49
N ALA A 56 1.85 -6.16 23.30
CA ALA A 56 1.98 -7.52 22.79
C ALA A 56 0.72 -7.93 21.99
N GLY A 57 0.94 -8.46 20.78
CA GLY A 57 -0.14 -8.82 19.86
C GLY A 57 -0.73 -7.66 19.05
N VAL A 58 -0.31 -6.42 19.32
CA VAL A 58 -0.68 -5.25 18.52
C VAL A 58 0.37 -5.02 17.44
N TYR A 59 -0.10 -4.81 16.21
CA TYR A 59 0.72 -4.45 15.07
C TYR A 59 0.07 -3.31 14.26
N ASP A 60 0.90 -2.62 13.49
CA ASP A 60 0.54 -1.57 12.55
C ASP A 60 1.07 -1.93 11.15
N ILE A 61 0.32 -1.54 10.14
CA ILE A 61 0.65 -1.78 8.73
C ILE A 61 0.55 -0.44 8.01
N ALA A 62 1.66 -0.01 7.44
CA ALA A 62 1.69 1.07 6.47
C ALA A 62 2.19 0.56 5.12
N GLY A 63 1.94 1.34 4.08
CA GLY A 63 2.44 1.02 2.74
C GLY A 63 2.58 2.25 1.87
N PHE A 64 3.43 2.13 0.86
CA PHE A 64 3.71 3.16 -0.11
C PHE A 64 3.49 2.62 -1.52
N ALA A 65 2.63 3.29 -2.29
CA ALA A 65 2.35 2.96 -3.67
C ALA A 65 2.93 4.03 -4.61
N LEU A 66 3.65 3.58 -5.63
CA LEU A 66 4.10 4.41 -6.74
C LEU A 66 3.32 4.04 -8.01
N GLY A 67 2.89 5.05 -8.75
CA GLY A 67 2.23 4.86 -10.04
C GLY A 67 2.64 5.93 -11.03
N VAL A 68 2.31 5.70 -12.30
CA VAL A 68 2.61 6.61 -13.42
C VAL A 68 1.35 6.93 -14.20
N VAL A 69 1.29 8.14 -14.74
CA VAL A 69 0.19 8.60 -15.58
C VAL A 69 0.75 9.49 -16.68
N GLU A 70 0.26 9.30 -17.90
CA GLU A 70 0.51 10.23 -18.98
C GLU A 70 -0.14 11.58 -18.66
N ARG A 71 0.54 12.70 -18.95
CA ARG A 71 0.06 14.04 -18.60
C ARG A 71 -1.36 14.30 -19.11
N THR A 72 -1.66 13.81 -20.31
CA THR A 72 -2.97 13.92 -20.96
C THR A 72 -4.06 13.07 -20.30
N HIS A 73 -3.72 12.12 -19.43
CA HIS A 73 -4.63 11.21 -18.74
C HIS A 73 -4.79 11.51 -17.24
N ILE A 74 -4.11 12.54 -16.72
CA ILE A 74 -4.30 12.97 -15.32
C ILE A 74 -5.76 13.32 -15.06
N LEU A 75 -6.29 12.78 -13.97
CA LEU A 75 -7.61 13.09 -13.40
C LEU A 75 -7.45 13.95 -12.13
N PRO A 76 -8.49 14.71 -11.73
CA PRO A 76 -9.74 14.92 -12.46
C PRO A 76 -9.57 15.85 -13.68
N LYS A 77 -10.40 15.65 -14.70
CA LYS A 77 -10.53 16.58 -15.83
C LYS A 77 -11.49 17.70 -15.45
N ILE A 78 -11.04 18.61 -14.58
CA ILE A 78 -11.91 19.64 -13.96
C ILE A 78 -12.71 20.42 -15.00
N ASN A 79 -12.12 20.73 -16.15
CA ASN A 79 -12.78 21.49 -17.22
C ASN A 79 -13.83 20.68 -18.00
N ASP A 80 -13.81 19.36 -17.90
CA ASP A 80 -14.71 18.45 -18.61
C ASP A 80 -15.88 17.98 -17.70
N ILE A 81 -15.83 18.28 -16.40
CA ILE A 81 -16.89 17.96 -15.44
C ILE A 81 -18.00 19.01 -15.56
N THR A 82 -19.23 18.54 -15.72
CA THR A 82 -20.44 19.35 -15.93
C THR A 82 -21.52 19.04 -14.90
N VAL A 83 -22.54 19.91 -14.82
CA VAL A 83 -23.66 19.70 -13.88
C VAL A 83 -24.44 18.46 -14.30
N GLY A 84 -24.44 17.43 -13.44
CA GLY A 84 -25.13 16.16 -13.68
C GLY A 84 -24.20 14.95 -13.83
N ASP A 85 -22.88 15.17 -13.88
CA ASP A 85 -21.85 14.13 -13.71
C ASP A 85 -21.73 13.64 -12.25
#